data_AF-A0A813K8I7-F1
#
_entry.id   AF-A0A813K8I7-F1
#
_cell.length_a   1.000
_cell.length_b   1.000
_cell.length_c   1.000
_cell.angle_alpha   90.00
_cell.angle_beta   90.00
_cell.angle_gamma   90.00
#
_symmetry.space_group_name_H-M   'P 1'
#
loop_
_entity.id
_entity.type
_entity.pdbx_description
1 polymer ?
#
loop_
_entity_poly.entity_id
_entity_poly.type
_entity_poly.pdbx_seq_one_letter_code
_entity_poly.pdbx_strand_id
1 'polypeptide(L)'
;MVINMRAWARLNVTFRVSEWAKQNKGRDLWRHGSQPPLLLLLYDRVEWLDEAWNVDGLGHKKNQSVEMIAAAKILHWTGPLKPWHPNGLRKELWDPYSVHCWQSYEGQRRDGG
;
A
#
# COMPACT_ATOMS: atom_id res chain seq x y z
N MET A 1 3.43 -5.95 -1.38
CA MET A 1 4.68 -6.67 -1.65
C MET A 1 4.70 -7.93 -0.81
N VAL A 2 5.09 -9.06 -1.39
CA VAL A 2 5.44 -10.29 -0.67
C VAL A 2 6.96 -10.34 -0.55
N ILE A 3 7.49 -10.70 0.63
CA ILE A 3 8.92 -10.59 0.92
C ILE A 3 9.48 -11.96 1.32
N ASN A 4 10.52 -12.41 0.63
CA ASN A 4 11.36 -13.51 1.10
C ASN A 4 12.30 -12.99 2.20
N MET A 5 11.94 -13.25 3.46
CA MET A 5 12.68 -12.73 4.63
C MET A 5 14.12 -13.26 4.71
N ARG A 6 14.39 -14.48 4.25
CA ARG A 6 15.75 -15.06 4.24
C ARG A 6 16.64 -14.34 3.22
N ALA A 7 16.12 -14.10 2.01
CA ALA A 7 16.84 -13.33 0.99
C ALA A 7 17.03 -11.87 1.42
N TRP A 8 16.00 -11.26 2.03
CA TRP A 8 16.04 -9.89 2.55
C TRP A 8 17.16 -9.69 3.58
N ALA A 9 17.28 -10.61 4.54
CA ALA A 9 18.35 -10.60 5.54
C ALA A 9 19.73 -10.78 4.90
N ARG A 10 19.89 -11.77 4.01
CA ARG A 10 21.17 -12.06 3.33
C ARG A 10 21.68 -10.90 2.48
N LEU A 11 20.78 -10.16 1.83
CA LEU A 11 21.12 -9.00 1.00
C LEU A 11 21.27 -7.69 1.81
N ASN A 12 21.06 -7.76 3.14
CA ASN A 12 21.10 -6.63 4.06
C ASN A 12 20.25 -5.42 3.59
N VAL A 13 19.04 -5.71 3.10
CA VAL A 13 18.21 -4.72 2.40
C VAL A 13 17.82 -3.55 3.31
N THR A 14 17.37 -3.84 4.54
CA THR A 14 16.97 -2.82 5.51
C THR A 14 18.07 -1.79 5.74
N PHE A 15 19.30 -2.24 6.00
CA PHE A 15 20.44 -1.36 6.25
C PHE A 15 20.71 -0.47 5.04
N ARG A 16 20.81 -1.06 3.85
CA ARG A 16 21.18 -0.32 2.62
C ARG A 16 20.14 0.75 2.26
N VAL A 17 18.85 0.40 2.29
CA VAL A 17 17.77 1.36 2.02
C VAL A 17 17.75 2.46 3.08
N SER A 18 17.95 2.11 4.35
CA SER A 18 17.98 3.10 5.43
C SER A 18 19.14 4.07 5.28
N GLU A 19 20.33 3.61 4.89
CA GLU A 19 21.48 4.47 4.63
C GLU A 19 21.22 5.41 3.45
N TRP A 20 20.66 4.91 2.34
CA TRP A 20 20.30 5.76 1.20
C TRP A 20 19.20 6.78 1.54
N ALA A 21 18.21 6.39 2.35
CA ALA A 21 17.18 7.30 2.84
C ALA A 21 17.77 8.40 3.75
N LYS A 22 18.74 8.08 4.62
CA LYS A 22 19.45 9.07 5.45
C LYS A 22 20.27 10.04 4.59
N GLN A 23 20.96 9.54 3.57
CA GLN A 23 21.75 10.38 2.66
C GLN A 23 20.88 11.30 1.78
N ASN A 24 19.62 10.93 1.56
CA ASN A 24 18.65 11.78 0.87
C ASN A 24 18.06 12.88 1.76
N LYS A 25 18.39 12.94 3.06
CA LYS A 25 17.98 14.07 3.92
C LYS A 25 18.51 15.38 3.35
N GLY A 26 17.62 16.35 3.14
CA GLY A 26 17.97 17.65 2.55
C GLY A 26 18.25 17.62 1.04
N ARG A 27 17.93 16.52 0.36
CA ARG A 27 18.04 16.36 -1.10
C ARG A 27 16.68 15.97 -1.68
N ASP A 28 16.46 16.24 -2.96
CA ASP A 28 15.23 15.90 -3.67
C ASP A 28 15.39 14.68 -4.62
N LEU A 29 16.37 13.81 -4.35
CA LEU A 29 16.68 12.67 -5.21
C LEU A 29 15.58 11.58 -5.13
N TRP A 30 15.08 11.27 -3.92
CA TRP A 30 13.99 10.30 -3.70
C TRP A 30 12.71 10.97 -3.20
N ARG A 31 11.87 11.46 -4.13
CA ARG A 31 10.61 12.17 -3.80
C ARG A 31 9.51 11.26 -3.23
N HIS A 32 9.56 9.96 -3.54
CA HIS A 32 8.56 8.97 -3.11
C HIS A 32 9.05 8.12 -1.92
N GLY A 33 9.88 8.71 -1.06
CA GLY A 33 10.39 8.05 0.15
C GLY A 33 11.24 6.81 -0.16
N SER A 34 10.89 5.68 0.45
CA SER A 34 11.65 4.44 0.35
C SER A 34 11.42 3.65 -0.95
N GLN A 35 10.37 3.96 -1.73
CA GLN A 35 10.05 3.19 -2.93
C GLN A 35 11.13 3.26 -4.03
N PRO A 36 11.63 4.45 -4.45
CA PRO A 36 12.72 4.52 -5.43
C PRO A 36 14.00 3.78 -5.01
N PRO A 37 14.55 3.95 -3.79
CA PRO A 37 15.75 3.22 -3.40
C PRO A 37 15.53 1.71 -3.27
N LEU A 38 14.32 1.26 -2.90
CA LEU A 38 13.97 -0.17 -2.90
C LEU A 38 13.99 -0.75 -4.31
N LEU A 39 13.36 -0.08 -5.29
CA LEU A 39 13.34 -0.53 -6.69
C LEU A 39 14.76 -0.62 -7.27
N LEU A 40 15.60 0.37 -7.00
CA LEU A 40 16.99 0.37 -7.45
C LEU A 40 17.79 -0.80 -6.84
N LEU A 41 17.62 -1.04 -5.54
CA LEU A 41 18.34 -2.08 -4.82
C LEU A 41 17.91 -3.51 -5.23
N LEU A 42 16.62 -3.66 -5.54
CA LEU A 42 16.00 -4.94 -5.89
C LEU A 42 15.87 -5.16 -7.40
N TYR A 43 16.45 -4.28 -8.22
CA TYR A 43 16.45 -4.44 -9.67
C TYR A 43 16.96 -5.83 -10.06
N ASP A 44 16.23 -6.50 -10.95
CA ASP A 44 16.50 -7.87 -11.41
C ASP A 44 16.46 -8.96 -10.30
N ARG A 45 15.83 -8.65 -9.16
CA ARG A 45 15.69 -9.57 -8.01
C ARG A 45 14.27 -9.64 -7.49
N VAL A 46 13.29 -9.36 -8.34
CA VAL A 46 11.86 -9.40 -8.03
C VAL A 46 11.14 -10.32 -8.99
N GLU A 47 10.05 -10.90 -8.50
CA GLU A 47 9.06 -11.57 -9.34
C GLU A 47 7.82 -10.67 -9.43
N TRP A 48 7.24 -10.61 -10.63
CA TRP A 48 6.03 -9.83 -10.86
C TRP A 48 4.81 -10.60 -10.41
N LEU A 49 3.94 -9.94 -9.64
CA LEU A 49 2.61 -10.44 -9.34
C LEU A 49 1.64 -9.91 -10.39
N ASP A 50 0.56 -10.65 -10.61
CA ASP A 50 -0.58 -10.17 -11.40
C ASP A 50 -1.06 -8.81 -10.87
N GLU A 51 -1.36 -7.88 -11.79
CA GLU A 51 -1.74 -6.50 -11.46
C GLU A 51 -2.98 -6.42 -10.55
N ALA A 52 -3.85 -7.45 -10.57
CA ALA A 52 -5.00 -7.55 -9.69
C ALA A 52 -4.60 -7.54 -8.19
N TRP A 53 -3.37 -7.94 -7.85
CA TRP A 53 -2.87 -7.90 -6.48
C TRP A 53 -2.47 -6.50 -5.99
N ASN A 54 -2.49 -5.48 -6.86
CA ASN A 54 -2.24 -4.09 -6.46
C ASN A 54 -2.85 -3.11 -7.47
N VAL A 55 -4.19 -2.99 -7.47
CA VAL A 55 -4.89 -1.99 -8.29
C VAL A 55 -4.77 -0.62 -7.60
N ASP A 56 -3.82 0.18 -8.07
CA ASP A 56 -3.42 1.43 -7.44
C ASP A 56 -4.05 2.70 -8.04
N GLY A 57 -3.70 3.86 -7.47
CA GLY A 57 -4.06 5.17 -7.99
C GLY A 57 -5.47 5.61 -7.65
N LEU A 58 -6.17 4.89 -6.77
CA LEU A 58 -7.58 5.15 -6.44
C LEU A 58 -7.80 6.48 -5.72
N GLY A 59 -6.75 7.06 -5.11
CA GLY A 59 -6.76 8.40 -4.50
C GLY A 59 -6.26 9.52 -5.43
N HIS A 60 -6.01 9.22 -6.71
CA HIS A 60 -5.61 10.18 -7.74
C HIS A 60 -6.59 10.21 -8.92
N LYS A 61 -6.94 9.04 -9.46
CA LYS A 61 -7.68 8.89 -10.71
C LYS A 61 -9.16 8.72 -10.43
N LYS A 62 -10.00 9.56 -11.04
CA LYS A 62 -11.46 9.41 -10.99
C LYS A 62 -11.99 8.35 -11.94
N ASN A 63 -11.24 8.01 -13.00
CA ASN A 63 -11.70 7.11 -14.06
C ASN A 63 -10.76 5.89 -14.24
N GLN A 64 -10.80 4.95 -13.29
CA GLN A 64 -10.24 3.60 -13.48
C GLN A 64 -11.27 2.72 -14.19
N SER A 65 -10.78 1.78 -15.00
CA SER A 65 -11.61 0.76 -15.66
C SER A 65 -12.43 -0.02 -14.64
N VAL A 66 -13.71 -0.22 -14.94
CA VAL A 66 -14.64 -1.00 -14.12
C VAL A 66 -14.20 -2.46 -14.10
N GLU A 67 -13.71 -2.97 -15.23
CA GLU A 67 -13.20 -4.32 -15.40
C GLU A 67 -11.98 -4.56 -14.50
N MET A 68 -11.05 -3.59 -14.45
CA MET A 68 -9.88 -3.66 -13.57
C MET A 68 -10.28 -3.68 -12.09
N ILE A 69 -11.25 -2.85 -11.69
CA ILE A 69 -11.77 -2.84 -10.32
C ILE A 69 -12.45 -4.16 -9.99
N ALA A 70 -13.25 -4.71 -10.91
CA ALA A 70 -13.94 -5.99 -10.72
C ALA A 70 -12.98 -7.18 -10.60
N ALA A 71 -11.86 -7.16 -11.31
CA ALA A 71 -10.83 -8.19 -11.25
C ALA A 71 -9.91 -8.07 -10.01
N ALA A 72 -9.92 -6.91 -9.34
CA ALA A 72 -8.99 -6.60 -8.26
C ALA A 72 -9.08 -7.59 -7.09
N LYS A 73 -7.91 -7.99 -6.58
CA LYS A 73 -7.74 -8.71 -5.30
C LYS A 73 -7.43 -7.75 -4.15
N ILE A 74 -6.69 -6.68 -4.44
CA ILE A 74 -6.36 -5.62 -3.48
C ILE A 74 -6.53 -4.26 -4.16
N LEU A 75 -7.30 -3.38 -3.51
CA LEU A 75 -7.49 -1.99 -3.91
C LEU A 75 -6.53 -1.08 -3.12
N HIS A 76 -5.78 -0.23 -3.81
CA HIS A 76 -4.78 0.64 -3.20
C HIS A 76 -5.04 2.12 -3.51
N TRP A 77 -5.45 2.88 -2.48
CA TRP A 77 -5.63 4.33 -2.55
C TRP A 77 -4.30 5.09 -2.44
N THR A 78 -3.41 4.95 -3.43
CA THR A 78 -2.29 5.91 -3.57
C THR A 78 -2.83 7.29 -3.91
N GLY A 79 -2.20 8.33 -3.33
CA GLY A 79 -2.58 9.72 -3.52
C GLY A 79 -3.26 10.40 -2.33
N PRO A 80 -3.53 11.71 -2.46
CA PRO A 80 -4.00 12.55 -1.36
C PRO A 80 -5.49 12.37 -1.04
N LEU A 81 -6.32 11.98 -2.02
CA LEU A 81 -7.77 11.88 -1.85
C LEU A 81 -8.17 10.51 -1.28
N LYS A 82 -7.79 10.28 -0.02
CA LYS A 82 -8.10 9.03 0.69
C LYS A 82 -9.60 8.87 0.93
N PRO A 83 -10.15 7.65 0.87
CA PRO A 83 -11.59 7.43 0.91
C PRO A 83 -12.20 7.76 2.28
N TRP A 84 -11.42 7.72 3.36
CA TRP A 84 -11.84 8.15 4.70
C TRP A 84 -11.87 9.68 4.89
N HIS A 85 -11.46 10.47 3.90
CA HIS A 85 -11.62 11.93 3.95
C HIS A 85 -12.99 12.38 3.42
N PRO A 86 -13.48 13.57 3.82
CA PRO A 86 -14.73 14.11 3.30
C PRO A 86 -14.75 14.26 1.78
N ASN A 87 -13.62 14.68 1.19
CA ASN A 87 -13.42 14.84 -0.25
C ASN A 87 -12.73 13.61 -0.90
N GLY A 88 -12.78 12.46 -0.23
CA GLY A 88 -12.16 11.22 -0.71
C GLY A 88 -12.74 10.70 -2.02
N LEU A 89 -11.93 9.96 -2.77
CA LEU A 89 -12.38 9.27 -3.99
C LEU A 89 -12.74 7.81 -3.70
N ARG A 90 -13.70 7.30 -4.49
CA ARG A 90 -14.13 5.90 -4.48
C ARG A 90 -14.56 5.42 -3.09
N LYS A 91 -15.26 6.30 -2.36
CA LYS A 91 -15.75 6.02 -1.02
C LYS A 91 -16.69 4.82 -1.03
N GLU A 92 -17.46 4.65 -2.10
CA GLU A 92 -18.35 3.51 -2.33
C GLU A 92 -17.65 2.14 -2.30
N LEU A 93 -16.35 2.06 -2.63
CA LEU A 93 -15.57 0.81 -2.57
C LEU A 93 -14.93 0.58 -1.19
N TRP A 94 -14.81 1.61 -0.36
CA TRP A 94 -14.15 1.55 0.94
C TRP A 94 -15.14 1.52 2.10
N ASP A 95 -16.19 2.32 2.03
CA ASP A 95 -17.17 2.55 3.09
C ASP A 95 -17.81 1.25 3.62
N PRO A 96 -18.13 0.23 2.80
CA PRO A 96 -18.64 -1.06 3.29
C PRO A 96 -17.72 -1.79 4.27
N TYR A 97 -16.41 -1.50 4.21
CA TYR A 97 -15.38 -2.06 5.09
C TYR A 97 -14.85 -1.03 6.11
N SER A 98 -15.24 0.24 5.96
CA SER A 98 -14.94 1.29 6.91
C SER A 98 -15.70 1.04 8.22
N VAL A 99 -15.27 1.68 9.29
CA VAL A 99 -15.52 1.22 10.65
C VAL A 99 -16.96 1.46 11.11
N HIS A 100 -17.89 0.63 10.65
CA HIS A 100 -19.01 0.12 11.43
C HIS A 100 -18.76 -1.31 11.95
N CYS A 101 -17.64 -1.94 11.57
CA CYS A 101 -17.32 -3.34 11.94
C CYS A 101 -16.44 -3.52 13.20
N TRP A 102 -15.88 -2.46 13.82
CA TRP A 102 -15.14 -2.61 15.09
C TRP A 102 -16.05 -2.64 16.32
N GLN A 103 -17.17 -1.91 16.30
CA GLN A 103 -18.07 -1.83 17.46
C GLN A 103 -18.80 -3.16 17.70
N SER A 104 -19.06 -3.94 16.66
CA SER A 104 -19.68 -5.27 16.75
C SER A 104 -18.74 -6.34 17.34
N TYR A 105 -17.43 -6.25 17.09
CA TYR A 105 -16.44 -7.22 17.61
C TYR A 105 -16.11 -7.01 19.09
N GLU A 106 -16.15 -5.77 19.60
CA GLU A 106 -16.06 -5.50 21.05
C GLU A 106 -17.35 -5.85 21.80
N GLY A 107 -18.52 -5.67 21.17
CA GLY A 107 -19.82 -6.02 21.76
C GLY A 107 -19.94 -7.51 22.06
N GLN A 108 -19.58 -8.37 21.11
CA GLN A 108 -19.65 -9.83 21.28
C GLN A 108 -18.64 -10.40 22.31
N ARG A 109 -17.63 -9.62 22.71
CA ARG A 109 -16.64 -10.05 23.71
C ARG A 109 -17.04 -9.77 25.15
N ARG A 110 -17.99 -8.84 25.36
CA ARG A 110 -18.48 -8.44 26.70
C ARG A 110 -19.68 -9.25 27.18
N ASP A 111 -20.40 -9.89 26.26
CA ASP A 111 -21.66 -10.59 26.56
C ASP A 111 -21.48 -12.11 26.73
N GLY A 112 -20.23 -12.59 26.80
CA GLY A 112 -19.87 -14.02 26.93
C GLY A 112 -19.11 -14.37 28.21
N GLY A 113 -19.27 -13.58 29.28
CA GLY A 113 -18.68 -13.82 30.61
C GLY A 113 -19.72 -14.17 31.66
#